data_AF-A0A836C7M6-F1
#
_entry.id   AF-A0A836C7M6-F1
#
_cell.length_a   1.000
_cell.length_b   1.000
_cell.length_c   1.000
_cell.angle_alpha   90.00
_cell.angle_beta   90.00
_cell.angle_gamma   90.00
#
_symmetry.space_group_name_H-M   'P 1'
#
loop_
_entity.id
_entity.type
_entity.pdbx_description
1 polymer ?
#
loop_
_entity_poly.entity_id
_entity_poly.type
_entity_poly.pdbx_seq_one_letter_code
_entity_poly.pdbx_strand_id
1 'polypeptide(L)'
;MAHSEEEFAALHPGPVTVRVQCPADDQGEAAAWNLTGQVVPVTLSAGVRATVKELKDALGAALGGAMPANKAQLRDGARGFLRDAATLAAYNLGGGAVVDLVPRKRGGR
;
A
#
# COMPACT_ATOMS: atom_id res chain seq x y z
N MET A 1 -3.69 17.87 -13.49
CA MET A 1 -4.12 16.92 -14.56
C MET A 1 -3.82 15.52 -14.05
N ALA A 2 -4.77 14.59 -14.12
CA ALA A 2 -4.48 13.18 -13.84
C ALA A 2 -3.86 12.58 -15.11
N HIS A 3 -2.68 11.98 -15.01
CA HIS A 3 -2.03 11.31 -16.14
C HIS A 3 -2.69 9.96 -16.40
N SER A 4 -2.71 9.53 -17.65
CA SER A 4 -3.07 8.15 -18.02
C SER A 4 -2.07 7.17 -17.40
N GLU A 5 -2.47 5.91 -17.18
CA GLU A 5 -1.59 4.89 -16.59
C GLU A 5 -0.25 4.77 -17.36
N GLU A 6 -0.33 4.72 -18.69
CA GLU A 6 0.84 4.60 -19.57
C GLU A 6 1.73 5.83 -19.52
N GLU A 7 1.15 7.04 -19.49
CA GLU A 7 1.91 8.29 -19.36
C GLU A 7 2.63 8.35 -18.02
N PHE A 8 1.95 7.97 -16.94
CA PHE A 8 2.53 7.96 -15.61
C PHE A 8 3.66 6.93 -15.49
N ALA A 9 3.50 5.77 -16.12
CA ALA A 9 4.54 4.75 -16.22
C ALA A 9 5.73 5.19 -17.06
N ALA A 10 5.50 5.95 -18.14
CA ALA A 10 6.58 6.51 -18.95
C ALA A 10 7.37 7.60 -18.19
N LEU A 11 6.70 8.38 -17.36
CA LEU A 11 7.33 9.41 -16.51
C LEU A 11 8.13 8.80 -15.34
N HIS A 12 7.77 7.60 -14.89
CA HIS A 12 8.39 6.90 -13.76
C HIS A 12 8.85 5.48 -14.14
N PRO A 13 9.87 5.35 -15.00
CA PRO A 13 10.37 4.04 -15.45
C PRO A 13 11.17 3.30 -14.38
N GLY A 14 11.57 3.99 -13.30
CA GLY A 14 12.39 3.44 -12.23
C GLY A 14 11.60 2.82 -11.07
N PRO A 15 12.31 2.24 -10.09
CA PRO A 15 11.69 1.75 -8.87
C PRO A 15 10.98 2.88 -8.13
N VAL A 16 9.84 2.55 -7.51
CA VAL A 16 9.03 3.53 -6.78
C VAL A 16 8.99 3.16 -5.30
N THR A 17 9.20 4.14 -4.43
CA THR A 17 9.05 3.98 -2.99
C THR A 17 7.73 4.58 -2.55
N VAL A 18 6.82 3.75 -2.06
CA VAL A 18 5.53 4.14 -1.49
C VAL A 18 5.64 4.07 0.04
N ARG A 19 5.17 5.10 0.73
CA ARG A 19 5.12 5.14 2.18
C ARG A 19 3.77 4.64 2.64
N VAL A 20 3.75 3.58 3.42
CA VAL A 20 2.52 3.05 3.99
C VAL A 20 2.43 3.47 5.45
N GLN A 21 1.43 4.27 5.78
CA GLN A 21 1.13 4.67 7.14
C GLN A 21 0.35 3.55 7.83
N CYS A 22 0.99 2.88 8.78
CA CYS A 22 0.35 1.89 9.61
C CYS A 22 -0.57 2.57 10.64
N PRO A 23 -1.70 1.95 11.01
CA PRO A 23 -2.50 2.43 12.13
C PRO A 23 -1.74 2.21 13.44
N ALA A 24 -1.90 3.14 14.39
CA ALA A 24 -1.51 2.94 15.78
C ALA A 24 -2.69 2.30 16.51
N ASP A 25 -2.87 0.98 16.33
CA ASP A 25 -3.89 0.22 17.04
C ASP A 25 -3.19 -0.95 17.74
N ASP A 26 -3.28 -0.97 19.05
CA ASP A 26 -2.66 -1.96 19.92
C ASP A 26 -3.55 -3.20 20.13
N GLN A 27 -4.66 -3.28 19.39
CA GLN A 27 -5.64 -4.37 19.51
C GLN A 27 -5.89 -5.10 18.18
N GLY A 28 -6.25 -6.39 18.30
CA GLY A 28 -6.65 -7.22 17.15
C GLY A 28 -5.52 -7.55 16.18
N GLU A 29 -5.82 -7.48 14.88
CA GLU A 29 -4.86 -7.82 13.81
C GLU A 29 -3.70 -6.81 13.74
N ALA A 30 -3.91 -5.56 14.17
CA ALA A 30 -2.87 -4.54 14.18
C ALA A 30 -1.74 -4.88 15.16
N ALA A 31 -2.08 -5.35 16.37
CA ALA A 31 -1.11 -5.91 17.31
C ALA A 31 -0.42 -7.17 16.76
N ALA A 32 -1.18 -8.05 16.11
CA ALA A 32 -0.63 -9.28 15.53
C ALA A 32 0.37 -9.01 14.38
N TRP A 33 0.21 -7.89 13.66
CA TRP A 33 1.10 -7.48 12.57
C TRP A 33 2.10 -6.39 12.98
N ASN A 34 2.24 -6.12 14.28
CA ASN A 34 3.17 -5.13 14.83
C ASN A 34 2.98 -3.72 14.22
N LEU A 35 1.73 -3.28 14.06
CA LEU A 35 1.37 -1.95 13.58
C LEU A 35 1.38 -0.97 14.75
N THR A 36 2.45 -0.19 14.89
CA THR A 36 2.62 0.77 16.00
C THR A 36 2.38 2.22 15.58
N GLY A 37 1.71 2.45 14.45
CA GLY A 37 1.58 3.78 13.85
C GLY A 37 2.76 4.22 12.99
N GLN A 38 3.73 3.32 12.75
CA GLN A 38 4.90 3.64 11.93
C GLN A 38 4.54 3.91 10.47
N VAL A 39 5.40 4.65 9.78
CA VAL A 39 5.36 4.77 8.31
C VAL A 39 6.41 3.84 7.72
N VAL A 40 5.97 2.83 6.98
CA VAL A 40 6.86 1.83 6.35
C VAL A 40 7.10 2.23 4.90
N PRO A 41 8.34 2.58 4.51
CA PRO A 41 8.68 2.79 3.10
C PRO A 41 8.83 1.43 2.40
N VAL A 42 8.00 1.18 1.39
CA VAL A 42 8.03 -0.02 0.56
C VAL A 42 8.51 0.36 -0.83
N THR A 43 9.63 -0.22 -1.25
CA THR A 43 10.21 0.00 -2.57
C THR A 43 9.82 -1.13 -3.50
N LEU A 44 9.22 -0.79 -4.64
CA LEU A 44 8.80 -1.73 -5.67
C LEU A 44 9.70 -1.59 -6.89
N SER A 45 10.45 -2.66 -7.19
CA SER A 45 11.37 -2.72 -8.33
C SER A 45 10.66 -2.59 -9.67
N ALA A 46 9.41 -3.06 -9.76
CA ALA A 46 8.56 -2.91 -10.95
C ALA A 46 8.03 -1.47 -11.15
N GLY A 47 8.37 -0.54 -10.23
CA GLY A 47 7.98 0.85 -10.31
C GLY A 47 6.47 1.03 -10.20
N VAL A 48 5.95 2.03 -10.91
CA VAL A 48 4.51 2.36 -10.88
C VAL A 48 3.63 1.36 -11.64
N ARG A 49 4.24 0.41 -12.37
CA ARG A 49 3.52 -0.69 -13.03
C ARG A 49 3.18 -1.82 -12.06
N ALA A 50 3.76 -1.81 -10.87
CA ALA A 50 3.43 -2.75 -9.82
C ALA A 50 1.95 -2.61 -9.42
N THR A 51 1.35 -3.74 -9.07
CA THR A 51 -0.02 -3.83 -8.56
C THR A 51 -0.07 -3.46 -7.08
N VAL A 52 -1.25 -3.02 -6.63
CA VAL A 52 -1.51 -2.79 -5.20
C VAL A 52 -1.34 -4.10 -4.41
N LYS A 53 -1.61 -5.26 -5.01
CA LYS A 53 -1.33 -6.55 -4.41
C LYS A 53 0.16 -6.74 -4.10
N GLU A 54 1.03 -6.49 -5.06
CA GLU A 54 2.49 -6.57 -4.86
C GLU A 54 2.97 -5.60 -3.78
N LEU A 55 2.39 -4.39 -3.72
CA LEU A 55 2.67 -3.44 -2.64
C LEU A 55 2.31 -4.03 -1.26
N LYS A 56 1.15 -4.69 -1.14
CA LYS A 56 0.74 -5.34 0.12
C LYS A 56 1.63 -6.52 0.47
N ASP A 57 2.01 -7.34 -0.50
CA ASP A 57 2.89 -8.50 -0.30
C ASP A 57 4.28 -8.03 0.17
N ALA A 58 4.84 -6.99 -0.47
CA ALA A 58 6.10 -6.38 -0.07
C ALA A 58 6.03 -5.70 1.31
N LEU A 59 4.92 -5.01 1.62
CA LEU A 59 4.67 -4.47 2.95
C LEU A 59 4.61 -5.56 4.01
N GLY A 60 3.93 -6.67 3.71
CA GLY A 60 3.82 -7.81 4.62
C GLY A 60 5.18 -8.40 4.91
N ALA A 61 6.03 -8.56 3.89
CA ALA A 61 7.41 -8.99 4.06
C ALA A 61 8.23 -8.01 4.91
N ALA A 62 8.09 -6.70 4.70
CA ALA A 62 8.77 -5.66 5.50
C ALA A 62 8.32 -5.65 6.97
N LEU A 63 7.06 -6.02 7.25
CA LEU A 63 6.50 -6.17 8.59
C LEU A 63 6.75 -7.55 9.21
N GLY A 64 7.66 -8.36 8.65
CA GLY A 64 8.04 -9.66 9.22
C GLY A 64 7.16 -10.83 8.78
N GLY A 65 6.38 -10.69 7.69
CA GLY A 65 5.60 -11.75 7.07
C GLY A 65 4.28 -12.10 7.78
N ALA A 66 3.97 -11.44 8.89
CA ALA A 66 2.77 -11.71 9.68
C ALA A 66 1.47 -11.15 9.06
N MET A 67 1.57 -10.18 8.14
CA MET A 67 0.43 -9.50 7.53
C MET A 67 -0.03 -10.20 6.22
N PRO A 68 -1.25 -10.77 6.17
CA PRO A 68 -1.80 -11.30 4.93
C PRO A 68 -2.39 -10.19 4.06
N ALA A 69 -1.99 -10.12 2.78
CA ALA A 69 -2.51 -9.11 1.83
C ALA A 69 -4.06 -9.10 1.71
N ASN A 70 -4.71 -10.26 1.89
CA ASN A 70 -6.18 -10.37 1.87
C ASN A 70 -6.89 -9.70 3.05
N LYS A 71 -6.19 -9.53 4.18
CA LYS A 71 -6.70 -8.86 5.38
C LYS A 71 -6.24 -7.40 5.47
N ALA A 72 -5.24 -7.00 4.70
CA ALA A 72 -4.79 -5.63 4.59
C ALA A 72 -5.59 -4.89 3.50
N GLN A 73 -6.05 -3.68 3.78
CA GLN A 73 -6.58 -2.75 2.78
C GLN A 73 -5.68 -1.52 2.73
N LEU A 74 -5.42 -1.00 1.54
CA LEU A 74 -4.69 0.26 1.36
C LEU A 74 -5.69 1.33 0.96
N ARG A 75 -5.59 2.49 1.60
CA ARG A 75 -6.44 3.64 1.33
C ARG A 75 -5.56 4.82 0.94
N ASP A 76 -5.83 5.40 -0.21
CA ASP A 76 -5.27 6.68 -0.60
C ASP A 76 -6.18 7.81 -0.10
N GLY A 77 -5.57 8.88 0.44
CA GLY A 77 -6.33 9.99 1.02
C GLY A 77 -7.22 10.74 0.01
N ALA A 78 -6.84 10.72 -1.28
CA ALA A 78 -7.61 11.40 -2.33
C ALA A 78 -8.57 10.46 -3.06
N ARG A 79 -8.26 9.15 -3.16
CA ARG A 79 -8.98 8.19 -4.01
C ARG A 79 -9.74 7.10 -3.24
N GLY A 80 -9.57 7.03 -1.92
CA GLY A 80 -10.18 6.01 -1.08
C GLY A 80 -9.48 4.66 -1.21
N PHE A 81 -10.23 3.56 -1.13
CA PHE A 81 -9.64 2.21 -1.09
C PHE A 81 -9.09 1.76 -2.44
N LEU A 82 -7.84 1.30 -2.42
CA LEU A 82 -7.13 0.81 -3.58
C LEU A 82 -7.50 -0.66 -3.87
N ARG A 83 -7.63 -0.99 -5.16
CA ARG A 83 -7.95 -2.34 -5.63
C ARG A 83 -6.67 -3.11 -5.90
N ASP A 84 -6.63 -4.36 -5.47
CA ASP A 84 -5.47 -5.25 -5.62
C ASP A 84 -5.04 -5.46 -7.07
N ALA A 85 -6.00 -5.54 -7.99
CA ALA A 85 -5.77 -5.75 -9.42
C ALA A 85 -5.34 -4.47 -10.16
N ALA A 86 -5.43 -3.30 -9.53
CA ALA A 86 -5.04 -2.04 -10.14
C ALA A 86 -3.56 -1.73 -9.85
N THR A 87 -2.92 -1.03 -10.79
CA THR A 87 -1.53 -0.62 -10.69
C THR A 87 -1.40 0.69 -9.92
N LEU A 88 -0.20 0.97 -9.40
CA LEU A 88 0.09 2.25 -8.79
C LEU A 88 -0.08 3.41 -9.78
N ALA A 89 0.24 3.18 -11.05
CA ALA A 89 0.07 4.16 -12.13
C ALA A 89 -1.41 4.48 -12.41
N ALA A 90 -2.32 3.51 -12.33
CA ALA A 90 -3.76 3.76 -12.40
C ALA A 90 -4.25 4.69 -11.27
N TYR A 91 -3.53 4.68 -10.14
CA TYR A 91 -3.75 5.59 -9.02
C TYR A 91 -2.77 6.77 -8.98
N ASN A 92 -1.97 6.99 -10.04
CA ASN A 92 -0.89 7.97 -10.12
C ASN A 92 -0.04 8.05 -8.83
N LEU A 93 0.20 6.92 -8.19
CA LEU A 93 1.01 6.80 -6.98
C LEU A 93 2.48 6.74 -7.39
N GLY A 94 3.16 7.89 -7.25
CA GLY A 94 4.57 8.06 -7.60
C GLY A 94 5.52 7.87 -6.42
N GLY A 95 6.79 8.21 -6.65
CA GLY A 95 7.82 8.14 -5.61
C GLY A 95 7.49 9.09 -4.47
N GLY A 96 7.26 8.55 -3.28
CA GLY A 96 6.91 9.30 -2.08
C GLY A 96 5.41 9.40 -1.79
N ALA A 97 4.55 8.74 -2.58
CA ALA A 97 3.13 8.63 -2.27
C ALA A 97 2.92 8.03 -0.88
N VAL A 98 1.94 8.56 -0.13
CA VAL A 98 1.60 8.09 1.22
C VAL A 98 0.21 7.46 1.16
N VAL A 99 0.10 6.21 1.60
CA VAL A 99 -1.18 5.49 1.68
C VAL A 99 -1.39 4.96 3.09
N ASP A 100 -2.63 4.97 3.55
CA ASP A 100 -3.01 4.43 4.86
C ASP A 100 -3.22 2.91 4.75
N LEU A 101 -2.63 2.16 5.67
CA LEU A 101 -2.98 0.76 5.89
C LEU A 101 -4.21 0.71 6.79
N VAL A 102 -5.24 0.02 6.31
CA VAL A 102 -6.47 -0.26 7.04
C VAL A 102 -6.61 -1.77 7.17
N PRO A 103 -6.33 -2.35 8.36
CA PRO A 103 -6.64 -3.74 8.64
C PRO A 103 -8.14 -3.94 8.47
N ARG A 104 -8.51 -4.95 7.69
CA ARG A 104 -9.91 -5.33 7.51
C ARG A 104 -10.41 -5.90 8.84
N LYS A 105 -11.06 -5.07 9.66
CA LYS A 105 -11.72 -5.54 10.90
C LYS A 105 -12.70 -6.65 10.55
N ARG A 106 -12.58 -7.79 11.23
CA ARG A 106 -13.66 -8.79 11.28
C ARG A 106 -14.78 -8.13 12.07
N GLY A 107 -15.83 -7.68 11.39
CA GLY A 107 -17.01 -7.16 12.07
C GLY A 107 -17.57 -8.20 13.04
N GLY A 108 -17.84 -7.77 14.27
CA GLY A 108 -18.77 -8.43 15.19
C GLY A 108 -18.13 -9.22 16.33
N ARG A 109 -17.82 -8.53 17.44
CA ARG A 109 -18.62 -8.63 18.66
C ARG A 109 -18.44 -7.40 19.53
#